data_AF-A0A4R5YHY5-F1
#
_entry.id   AF-A0A4R5YHY5-F1
#
_cell.length_a   1.000
_cell.length_b   1.000
_cell.length_c   1.000
_cell.angle_alpha   90.00
_cell.angle_beta   90.00
_cell.angle_gamma   90.00
#
_symmetry.space_group_name_H-M   'P 1'
#
loop_
_entity.id
_entity.type
_entity.pdbx_description
1 polymer ?
#
loop_
_entity_poly.entity_id
_entity_poly.type
_entity_poly.pdbx_seq_one_letter_code
_entity_poly.pdbx_strand_id
1 'polypeptide(L)'
;MIGAGIVLLGVGLADLIRRHAPARLRALLYIVAFLLVLVGASGADAAVWAFAATGVASMWVVTTPGSTGGRAGLWPLIVVALVALVAVAVMGVRDDQGPLGAIWPTGSPLGAVSLDVGVFVIGALAFLTESGNVVVRAALRGGEVASDAPTILKGGRLIGPLERVLVFALTGTGAFTLLAAVLAAKGIVRFPEISRDTDLGTRAEYFLIGSLVSWVTALGAAFLLWWGTAA
;
A
#
# COMPACT_ATOMS: atom_id res chain seq x y z
N MET A 1 14.05 5.15 -5.38
CA MET A 1 13.64 4.55 -4.13
C MET A 1 12.94 5.55 -3.21
N ILE A 2 13.60 6.61 -2.73
CA ILE A 2 12.97 7.53 -1.77
C ILE A 2 11.69 8.19 -2.29
N GLY A 3 11.66 8.57 -3.57
CA GLY A 3 10.50 9.22 -4.19
C GLY A 3 9.25 8.34 -4.17
N ALA A 4 9.41 7.05 -4.48
CA ALA A 4 8.34 6.07 -4.38
C ALA A 4 7.86 5.91 -2.93
N GLY A 5 8.79 5.89 -1.97
CA GLY A 5 8.47 5.86 -0.54
C GLY A 5 7.62 7.05 -0.09
N ILE A 6 8.02 8.27 -0.48
CA ILE A 6 7.30 9.50 -0.13
C ILE A 6 5.91 9.53 -0.77
N VAL A 7 5.76 9.08 -2.02
CA VAL A 7 4.47 9.00 -2.72
C VAL A 7 3.53 8.00 -2.04
N LEU A 8 4.01 6.79 -1.75
CA LEU A 8 3.23 5.76 -1.05
C LEU A 8 2.84 6.22 0.36
N LEU A 9 3.77 6.87 1.07
CA LEU A 9 3.52 7.46 2.38
C LEU A 9 2.43 8.54 2.32
N GLY A 10 2.52 9.46 1.36
CA GLY A 10 1.52 10.53 1.19
C GLY A 10 0.12 9.99 0.98
N VAL A 11 -0.04 8.96 0.13
CA VAL A 11 -1.33 8.31 -0.11
C VAL A 11 -1.82 7.55 1.13
N GLY A 12 -0.95 6.81 1.80
CA GLY A 12 -1.27 6.10 3.05
C GLY A 12 -1.71 7.03 4.18
N LEU A 13 -0.98 8.13 4.40
CA LEU A 13 -1.33 9.16 5.37
C LEU A 13 -2.66 9.83 5.03
N ALA A 14 -2.91 10.10 3.75
CA ALA A 14 -4.17 10.69 3.33
C ALA A 14 -5.38 9.80 3.68
N ASP A 15 -5.26 8.49 3.47
CA ASP A 15 -6.29 7.53 3.89
C ASP A 15 -6.41 7.37 5.40
N LEU A 16 -5.29 7.41 6.12
CA LEU A 16 -5.28 7.37 7.59
C LEU A 16 -6.05 8.56 8.18
N ILE A 17 -5.79 9.77 7.69
CA ILE A 17 -6.49 11.00 8.08
C ILE A 17 -7.96 10.91 7.70
N ARG A 18 -8.27 10.47 6.47
CA ARG A 18 -9.65 10.33 6.01
C ARG A 18 -10.46 9.36 6.88
N ARG A 19 -9.85 8.26 7.34
CA ARG A 19 -10.50 7.21 8.11
C ARG A 19 -10.66 7.54 9.59
N HIS A 20 -9.62 8.07 10.23
CA HIS A 20 -9.56 8.20 11.69
C HIS A 20 -9.77 9.63 12.18
N ALA A 21 -9.53 10.65 11.35
CA ALA A 21 -9.65 12.03 11.79
C ALA A 21 -11.09 12.58 11.66
N PRO A 22 -11.56 13.38 12.64
CA PRO A 22 -12.84 14.05 12.54
C PRO A 22 -12.81 15.08 11.40
N ALA A 23 -13.93 15.24 10.70
CA ALA A 23 -14.02 16.07 9.49
C ALA A 23 -13.47 17.50 9.69
N ARG A 24 -13.77 18.12 10.84
CA ARG A 24 -13.31 19.46 11.21
C ARG A 24 -11.78 19.63 11.30
N LEU A 25 -11.03 18.56 11.54
CA LEU A 25 -9.57 18.60 11.67
C LEU A 25 -8.83 18.12 10.42
N ARG A 26 -9.53 17.57 9.42
CA ARG A 26 -8.87 16.93 8.27
C ARG A 26 -7.99 17.90 7.49
N ALA A 27 -8.45 19.12 7.23
CA ALA A 27 -7.68 20.14 6.53
C ALA A 27 -6.37 20.47 7.26
N LEU A 28 -6.44 20.71 8.58
CA LEU A 28 -5.28 20.94 9.42
C LEU A 28 -4.31 19.75 9.38
N LEU A 29 -4.82 18.52 9.51
CA LEU A 29 -4.00 17.33 9.51
C LEU A 29 -3.34 17.06 8.15
N TYR A 30 -3.99 17.37 7.04
CA TYR A 30 -3.36 17.30 5.72
C TYR A 30 -2.22 18.32 5.59
N ILE A 31 -2.42 19.55 6.08
CA ILE A 31 -1.35 20.57 6.10
C ILE A 31 -0.18 20.10 6.96
N VAL A 32 -0.44 19.61 8.18
CA VAL A 32 0.60 19.09 9.07
C VAL A 32 1.32 17.90 8.43
N ALA A 33 0.60 16.95 7.83
CA ALA A 33 1.20 15.82 7.14
C ALA A 33 2.08 16.27 5.96
N PHE A 34 1.62 17.22 5.16
CA PHE A 34 2.41 17.83 4.08
C PHE A 34 3.69 18.47 4.62
N LEU A 35 3.60 19.29 5.68
CA LEU A 35 4.76 19.95 6.26
C LEU A 35 5.77 18.95 6.82
N LEU A 36 5.31 17.91 7.53
CA LEU A 36 6.19 16.86 8.04
C LEU A 36 6.89 16.10 6.91
N VAL A 37 6.17 15.74 5.86
CA VAL A 37 6.73 15.09 4.67
C VAL A 37 7.70 16.02 3.94
N LEU A 38 7.38 17.30 3.80
CA LEU A 38 8.25 18.29 3.15
C LEU A 38 9.55 18.49 3.92
N VAL A 39 9.50 18.62 5.25
CA VAL A 39 10.70 18.76 6.10
C VAL A 39 11.56 17.51 6.02
N GLY A 40 10.96 16.32 6.17
CA GLY A 40 11.69 15.05 6.04
C GLY A 40 12.31 14.86 4.65
N ALA A 41 11.55 15.14 3.59
CA ALA A 41 12.04 15.06 2.23
C ALA A 41 13.15 16.08 1.95
N SER A 42 13.06 17.30 2.48
CA SER A 42 14.11 18.32 2.34
C SER A 42 15.39 17.92 3.05
N GLY A 43 15.29 17.35 4.26
CA GLY A 43 16.43 16.82 4.98
C GLY A 43 17.10 15.61 4.29
N ALA A 44 16.38 14.94 3.39
CA ALA A 44 16.89 13.83 2.58
C ALA A 44 17.26 14.25 1.14
N ASP A 45 17.35 15.55 0.86
CA ASP A 45 17.56 16.14 -0.47
C ASP A 45 16.61 15.59 -1.55
N ALA A 46 15.34 15.48 -1.19
CA ALA A 46 14.27 14.87 -1.99
C ALA A 46 12.98 15.73 -1.97
N ALA A 47 13.07 17.02 -1.65
CA ALA A 47 11.92 17.91 -1.42
C ALA A 47 10.89 17.92 -2.56
N VAL A 48 11.34 17.78 -3.81
CA VAL A 48 10.47 17.70 -5.00
C VAL A 48 9.41 16.59 -4.86
N TRP A 49 9.78 15.47 -4.23
CA TRP A 49 8.87 14.34 -4.04
C TRP A 49 7.76 14.61 -3.02
N ALA A 50 7.91 15.58 -2.10
CA ALA A 50 6.83 15.99 -1.21
C ALA A 50 5.68 16.66 -1.99
N PHE A 51 6.00 17.44 -3.02
CA PHE A 51 5.00 18.06 -3.90
C PHE A 51 4.34 17.01 -4.81
N ALA A 52 5.15 16.12 -5.40
CA ALA A 52 4.63 15.02 -6.20
C ALA A 52 3.68 14.12 -5.38
N ALA A 53 4.09 13.72 -4.17
CA ALA A 53 3.26 12.94 -3.27
C ALA A 53 1.97 13.67 -2.87
N THR A 54 2.03 14.98 -2.66
CA THR A 54 0.84 15.79 -2.36
C THR A 54 -0.12 15.82 -3.55
N GLY A 55 0.39 15.99 -4.77
CA GLY A 55 -0.41 15.93 -5.99
C GLY A 55 -1.09 14.58 -6.18
N VAL A 56 -0.33 13.48 -6.04
CA VAL A 56 -0.84 12.12 -6.14
C VAL A 56 -1.83 11.79 -5.02
N ALA A 57 -1.55 12.18 -3.77
CA ALA A 57 -2.47 12.00 -2.65
C ALA A 57 -3.76 12.81 -2.82
N SER A 58 -3.68 14.04 -3.34
CA SER A 58 -4.86 14.87 -3.62
C SER A 58 -5.71 14.24 -4.72
N MET A 59 -5.08 13.82 -5.82
CA MET A 59 -5.73 13.07 -6.89
C MET A 59 -6.42 11.82 -6.32
N TRP A 60 -5.70 11.04 -5.52
CA TRP A 60 -6.21 9.84 -4.88
C TRP A 60 -7.43 10.15 -4.01
N VAL A 61 -7.35 11.16 -3.14
CA VAL A 61 -8.45 11.54 -2.24
C VAL A 61 -9.68 12.04 -3.00
N VAL A 62 -9.52 12.70 -4.13
CA VAL A 62 -10.64 13.22 -4.95
C VAL A 62 -11.30 12.13 -5.80
N THR A 63 -10.55 11.11 -6.22
CA THR A 63 -11.03 10.13 -7.22
C THR A 63 -11.44 8.79 -6.61
N THR A 64 -11.09 8.55 -5.35
CA THR A 64 -11.54 7.40 -4.55
C THR A 64 -12.81 7.57 -3.69
N PRO A 65 -13.42 8.77 -3.47
CA PRO A 65 -14.71 8.89 -2.81
C PRO A 65 -15.81 8.38 -3.75
N GLY A 66 -16.42 7.25 -3.41
CA GLY A 66 -17.65 6.81 -4.07
C GLY A 66 -17.56 6.50 -5.57
N SER A 67 -16.37 6.41 -6.16
CA SER A 67 -16.22 6.17 -7.60
C SER A 67 -16.64 4.75 -7.98
N THR A 68 -17.65 4.72 -8.84
CA THR A 68 -18.09 3.67 -9.77
C THR A 68 -17.31 2.35 -9.67
N GLY A 69 -17.97 1.32 -9.15
CA GLY A 69 -17.45 -0.05 -9.19
C GLY A 69 -17.14 -0.49 -10.63
N GLY A 70 -16.09 -1.30 -10.81
CA GLY A 70 -15.68 -1.86 -12.10
C GLY A 70 -14.18 -1.74 -12.34
N ARG A 71 -13.71 -2.22 -13.52
CA ARG A 71 -12.32 -2.03 -13.98
C ARG A 71 -11.90 -0.55 -14.02
N ALA A 72 -12.87 0.34 -14.23
CA ALA A 72 -12.68 1.79 -14.19
C ALA A 72 -12.39 2.34 -12.77
N GLY A 73 -12.64 1.59 -11.69
CA GLY A 73 -12.38 2.05 -10.32
C GLY A 73 -10.90 1.97 -9.89
N LEU A 74 -10.03 1.29 -10.66
CA LEU A 74 -8.64 1.03 -10.30
C LEU A 74 -7.62 1.99 -10.96
N TRP A 75 -8.05 2.91 -11.82
CA TRP A 75 -7.12 3.85 -12.47
C TRP A 75 -6.30 4.70 -11.48
N PRO A 76 -6.81 5.14 -10.31
CA PRO A 76 -5.99 5.90 -9.36
C PRO A 76 -4.80 5.08 -8.85
N LEU A 77 -4.98 3.77 -8.69
CA LEU A 77 -3.90 2.84 -8.32
C LEU A 77 -2.85 2.75 -9.44
N ILE A 78 -3.28 2.72 -10.71
CA ILE A 78 -2.36 2.70 -11.85
C ILE A 78 -1.48 3.95 -11.84
N VAL A 79 -2.05 5.13 -11.57
CA VAL A 79 -1.26 6.38 -11.46
C VAL A 79 -0.25 6.31 -10.31
N VAL A 80 -0.68 5.86 -9.12
CA VAL A 80 0.24 5.67 -7.97
C VAL A 80 1.37 4.70 -8.33
N ALA A 81 1.04 3.57 -8.96
CA ALA A 81 2.01 2.56 -9.36
C ALA A 81 2.99 3.09 -10.42
N LEU A 82 2.51 3.82 -11.43
CA LEU A 82 3.36 4.43 -12.46
C LEU A 82 4.30 5.49 -11.88
N VAL A 83 3.80 6.37 -11.01
CA VAL A 83 4.65 7.39 -10.36
C VAL A 83 5.71 6.72 -9.48
N ALA A 84 5.34 5.70 -8.72
CA ALA A 84 6.29 4.95 -7.89
C ALA A 84 7.32 4.20 -8.75
N LEU A 85 6.90 3.58 -9.85
CA LEU A 85 7.78 2.88 -10.80
C LEU A 85 8.78 3.85 -11.43
N VAL A 86 8.31 4.99 -11.93
CA VAL A 86 9.18 6.06 -12.48
C VAL A 86 10.14 6.59 -11.42
N ALA A 87 9.66 6.79 -10.18
CA ALA A 87 10.52 7.25 -9.09
C ALA A 87 11.63 6.26 -8.74
N VAL A 88 11.37 4.95 -8.82
CA VAL A 88 12.40 3.92 -8.64
C VAL A 88 13.36 3.90 -9.82
N ALA A 89 12.84 3.94 -11.05
CA ALA A 89 13.64 3.88 -12.27
C ALA A 89 14.61 5.07 -12.44
N VAL A 90 14.18 6.28 -12.04
CA VAL A 90 14.96 7.51 -12.25
C VAL A 90 15.93 7.79 -11.09
N MET A 91 15.50 7.56 -9.85
CA MET A 91 16.28 7.85 -8.65
C MET A 91 16.25 6.62 -7.76
N GLY A 92 16.98 5.55 -8.10
CA GLY A 92 17.10 4.27 -7.37
C GLY A 92 17.48 4.41 -5.89
N VAL A 93 18.42 3.61 -5.38
CA VAL A 93 19.04 3.92 -4.08
C VAL A 93 20.13 4.96 -4.32
N ARG A 94 20.05 6.10 -3.64
CA ARG A 94 21.02 7.19 -3.82
C ARG A 94 22.23 7.01 -2.90
N ASP A 95 23.40 7.38 -3.41
CA ASP A 95 24.63 7.44 -2.61
C ASP A 95 24.60 8.63 -1.63
N ASP A 96 24.20 9.81 -2.12
CA ASP A 96 23.96 10.98 -1.28
C ASP A 96 22.49 11.09 -0.89
N GLN A 97 22.24 10.98 0.41
CA GLN A 97 20.92 10.99 1.01
C GLN A 97 20.70 12.24 1.89
N GLY A 98 21.55 13.25 1.72
CA GLY A 98 21.47 14.52 2.43
C GLY A 98 21.76 14.42 3.94
N PRO A 99 21.51 15.50 4.69
CA PRO A 99 21.79 15.59 6.12
C PRO A 99 21.14 14.50 6.97
N LEU A 100 19.92 14.07 6.62
CA LEU A 100 19.23 12.97 7.32
C LEU A 100 19.90 11.63 7.05
N GLY A 101 20.45 11.43 5.86
CA GLY A 101 21.25 10.24 5.54
C GLY A 101 22.52 10.14 6.38
N ALA A 102 23.17 11.28 6.65
CA ALA A 102 24.40 11.33 7.45
C ALA A 102 24.19 10.92 8.93
N ILE A 103 23.00 11.16 9.48
CA ILE A 103 22.63 10.75 10.85
C ILE A 103 21.83 9.45 10.89
N TRP A 104 21.58 8.81 9.74
CA TRP A 104 20.77 7.61 9.66
C TRP A 104 21.49 6.41 10.30
N PRO A 105 20.83 5.65 11.19
CA PRO A 105 21.45 4.49 11.82
C PRO A 105 21.77 3.40 10.80
N THR A 106 23.06 3.13 10.59
CA THR A 106 23.52 2.04 9.71
C THR A 106 23.67 0.71 10.46
N GLY A 107 23.63 0.73 11.79
CA GLY A 107 23.60 -0.48 12.63
C GLY A 107 22.17 -0.95 12.86
N SER A 108 21.72 -1.96 12.13
CA SER A 108 20.46 -2.65 12.43
C SER A 108 20.67 -4.17 12.49
N PRO A 109 19.82 -4.91 13.24
CA PRO A 109 19.83 -6.38 13.24
C PRO A 109 19.58 -6.99 11.85
N LEU A 110 19.05 -6.20 10.92
CA LEU A 110 18.76 -6.56 9.53
C LEU A 110 19.90 -6.16 8.58
N GLY A 111 21.02 -5.65 9.10
CA GLY A 111 22.13 -5.11 8.33
C GLY A 111 22.06 -3.59 8.12
N ALA A 112 22.96 -3.04 7.31
CA ALA A 112 22.94 -1.63 6.95
C ALA A 112 21.83 -1.35 5.93
N VAL A 113 20.77 -0.66 6.36
CA VAL A 113 19.65 -0.24 5.51
C VAL A 113 19.80 1.25 5.22
N SER A 114 19.76 1.65 3.95
CA SER A 114 19.81 3.08 3.57
C SER A 114 18.54 3.83 3.98
N LEU A 115 18.63 5.16 4.15
CA LEU A 115 17.47 6.01 4.43
C LEU A 115 16.40 5.84 3.35
N ASP A 116 16.83 5.81 2.08
CA ASP A 116 15.96 5.63 0.93
C ASP A 116 15.11 4.36 1.01
N VAL A 117 15.70 3.24 1.42
CA VAL A 117 14.99 1.97 1.64
C VAL A 117 14.09 2.05 2.87
N GLY A 118 14.57 2.64 3.97
CA GLY A 118 13.77 2.83 5.18
C GLY A 118 12.48 3.63 4.92
N VAL A 119 12.61 4.77 4.23
CA VAL A 119 11.48 5.62 3.81
C VAL A 119 10.55 4.86 2.87
N PHE A 120 11.09 4.09 1.92
CA PHE A 120 10.27 3.24 1.05
C PHE A 120 9.46 2.23 1.84
N VAL A 121 10.09 1.49 2.77
CA VAL A 121 9.41 0.48 3.59
C VAL A 121 8.31 1.13 4.44
N ILE A 122 8.57 2.26 5.07
CA ILE A 122 7.57 2.99 5.86
C ILE A 122 6.38 3.42 4.97
N GLY A 123 6.66 3.98 3.78
CA GLY A 123 5.63 4.39 2.84
C GLY A 123 4.80 3.22 2.31
N ALA A 124 5.46 2.12 1.94
CA ALA A 124 4.81 0.90 1.51
C ALA A 124 3.92 0.30 2.61
N LEU A 125 4.37 0.26 3.86
CA LEU A 125 3.57 -0.21 4.98
C LEU A 125 2.35 0.68 5.23
N ALA A 126 2.50 2.01 5.19
CA ALA A 126 1.39 2.95 5.32
C ALA A 126 0.34 2.74 4.22
N PHE A 127 0.78 2.61 2.97
CA PHE A 127 -0.09 2.36 1.82
C PHE A 127 -0.78 0.98 1.90
N LEU A 128 -0.02 -0.09 2.19
CA LEU A 128 -0.54 -1.44 2.28
C LEU A 128 -1.50 -1.62 3.44
N THR A 129 -1.32 -0.95 4.57
CA THR A 129 -2.24 -1.07 5.71
C THR A 129 -3.54 -0.32 5.50
N GLU A 130 -3.48 0.93 5.02
CA GLU A 130 -4.67 1.78 4.90
C GLU A 130 -5.27 1.76 3.49
N SER A 131 -4.49 2.19 2.50
CA SER A 131 -4.92 2.42 1.11
C SER A 131 -5.24 1.15 0.34
N GLY A 132 -4.54 0.05 0.58
CA GLY A 132 -4.90 -1.19 -0.10
C GLY A 132 -6.29 -1.73 0.30
N ASN A 133 -6.88 -1.29 1.42
CA ASN A 133 -8.30 -1.60 1.69
C ASN A 133 -9.23 -0.86 0.72
N VAL A 134 -8.85 0.36 0.34
CA VAL A 134 -9.56 1.14 -0.68
C VAL A 134 -9.45 0.43 -2.02
N VAL A 135 -8.26 -0.05 -2.37
CA VAL A 135 -7.99 -0.84 -3.59
C VAL A 135 -8.87 -2.09 -3.65
N VAL A 136 -8.86 -2.91 -2.60
CA VAL A 136 -9.66 -4.14 -2.54
C VAL A 136 -11.16 -3.83 -2.66
N ARG A 137 -11.66 -2.80 -1.96
CA ARG A 137 -13.07 -2.39 -2.08
C ARG A 137 -13.43 -1.88 -3.48
N ALA A 138 -12.53 -1.16 -4.14
CA ALA A 138 -12.75 -0.66 -5.50
C ALA A 138 -12.87 -1.83 -6.49
N ALA A 139 -12.02 -2.86 -6.35
CA ALA A 139 -12.07 -4.05 -7.19
C ALA A 139 -13.36 -4.87 -6.98
N LEU A 140 -13.81 -5.02 -5.73
CA LEU A 140 -14.98 -5.83 -5.39
C LEU A 140 -16.30 -5.22 -5.82
N ARG A 141 -16.39 -3.89 -5.90
CA ARG A 141 -17.62 -3.19 -6.35
C ARG A 141 -17.90 -3.34 -7.85
N GLY A 142 -16.97 -3.92 -8.61
CA GLY A 142 -17.10 -4.11 -10.05
C GLY A 142 -17.82 -5.37 -10.51
N GLY A 143 -18.08 -6.31 -9.61
CA GLY A 143 -19.03 -7.40 -9.86
C GLY A 143 -20.40 -7.01 -9.31
N GLU A 144 -21.48 -7.56 -9.85
CA GLU A 144 -22.85 -7.48 -9.32
C GLU A 144 -23.01 -8.15 -7.94
N VAL A 145 -21.95 -8.21 -7.13
CA VAL A 145 -21.89 -8.80 -5.78
C VAL A 145 -22.44 -7.82 -4.72
N ALA A 146 -23.34 -6.94 -5.13
CA ALA A 146 -23.90 -5.89 -4.30
C ALA A 146 -25.33 -6.21 -3.86
N SER A 147 -25.51 -7.31 -3.14
CA SER A 147 -26.61 -7.45 -2.17
C SER A 147 -26.25 -8.54 -1.16
N ASP A 148 -26.21 -8.18 0.11
CA ASP A 148 -26.04 -9.09 1.26
C ASP A 148 -24.65 -9.67 1.53
N ALA A 149 -23.64 -8.79 1.60
CA ALA A 149 -22.46 -9.14 2.40
C ALA A 149 -22.85 -9.17 3.89
N PRO A 150 -22.79 -10.32 4.59
CA PRO A 150 -23.15 -10.42 6.00
C PRO A 150 -22.26 -9.48 6.82
N THR A 151 -22.82 -8.91 7.90
CA THR A 151 -22.12 -8.04 8.86
C THR A 151 -20.74 -8.60 9.19
N ILE A 152 -19.72 -8.05 8.54
CA ILE A 152 -18.33 -8.51 8.63
C ILE A 152 -17.91 -8.34 10.09
N LEU A 153 -17.66 -9.46 10.77
CA LEU A 153 -17.04 -9.49 12.09
C LEU A 153 -15.81 -8.56 12.10
N LYS A 154 -15.67 -7.75 13.17
CA LYS A 154 -14.61 -6.73 13.33
C LYS A 154 -13.19 -7.23 13.01
N GLY A 155 -12.94 -8.55 13.12
CA GLY A 155 -11.66 -9.21 12.80
C GLY A 155 -11.24 -9.14 11.32
N GLY A 156 -12.19 -9.13 10.38
CA GLY A 156 -11.88 -9.01 8.94
C GLY A 156 -11.15 -7.71 8.58
N ARG A 157 -11.33 -6.65 9.39
CA ARG A 157 -10.66 -5.35 9.19
C ARG A 157 -9.16 -5.39 9.47
N LEU A 158 -8.68 -6.30 10.32
CA LEU A 158 -7.27 -6.39 10.70
C LEU A 158 -6.53 -7.50 9.95
N ILE A 159 -7.22 -8.59 9.59
CA ILE A 159 -6.61 -9.72 8.88
C ILE A 159 -6.05 -9.29 7.52
N GLY A 160 -6.81 -8.52 6.73
CA GLY A 160 -6.38 -8.09 5.40
C GLY A 160 -5.10 -7.24 5.38
N PRO A 161 -4.98 -6.18 6.22
CA PRO A 161 -3.72 -5.46 6.40
C PRO A 161 -2.55 -6.35 6.83
N LEU A 162 -2.74 -7.21 7.83
CA LEU A 162 -1.69 -8.09 8.35
C LEU A 162 -1.16 -9.04 7.27
N GLU A 163 -2.04 -9.60 6.47
CA GLU A 163 -1.67 -10.48 5.36
C GLU A 163 -0.85 -9.77 4.29
N ARG A 164 -1.19 -8.53 3.94
CA ARG A 164 -0.40 -7.74 2.98
C ARG A 164 0.97 -7.41 3.51
N VAL A 165 1.07 -7.06 4.80
CA VAL A 165 2.35 -6.84 5.46
C VAL A 165 3.17 -8.13 5.48
N LEU A 166 2.54 -9.27 5.77
CA LEU A 166 3.20 -10.57 5.75
C LEU A 166 3.70 -10.95 4.34
N VAL A 167 2.88 -10.80 3.32
CA VAL A 167 3.27 -11.05 1.92
C VAL A 167 4.41 -10.13 1.50
N PHE A 168 4.32 -8.83 1.80
CA PHE A 168 5.37 -7.86 1.50
C PHE A 168 6.68 -8.21 2.21
N ALA A 169 6.64 -8.52 3.51
CA ALA A 169 7.80 -8.85 4.32
C ALA A 169 8.47 -10.16 3.86
N LEU A 170 7.69 -11.24 3.68
CA LEU A 170 8.23 -12.52 3.23
C LEU A 170 8.82 -12.45 1.82
N THR A 171 8.21 -11.65 0.94
CA THR A 171 8.76 -11.43 -0.41
C THR A 171 10.04 -10.61 -0.35
N GLY A 172 10.06 -9.54 0.45
CA GLY A 172 11.22 -8.65 0.62
C GLY A 172 12.43 -9.35 1.27
N THR A 173 12.21 -10.35 2.13
CA THR A 173 13.28 -11.15 2.74
C THR A 173 13.63 -12.42 1.95
N GLY A 174 12.97 -12.67 0.82
CA GLY A 174 13.20 -13.87 0.00
C GLY A 174 12.68 -15.17 0.61
N ALA A 175 11.82 -15.11 1.63
CA ALA A 175 11.23 -16.27 2.30
C ALA A 175 10.08 -16.90 1.50
N PHE A 176 10.32 -17.25 0.23
CA PHE A 176 9.30 -17.71 -0.72
C PHE A 176 8.60 -19.01 -0.31
N THR A 177 9.29 -19.90 0.40
CA THR A 177 8.69 -21.14 0.93
C THR A 177 7.62 -20.82 1.99
N LEU A 178 7.89 -19.87 2.88
CA LEU A 178 6.92 -19.42 3.88
C LEU A 178 5.77 -18.66 3.22
N LEU A 179 6.07 -17.83 2.21
CA LEU A 179 5.04 -17.16 1.42
C LEU A 179 4.09 -18.18 0.78
N ALA A 180 4.62 -19.19 0.09
CA ALA A 180 3.83 -20.25 -0.53
C ALA A 180 2.98 -21.01 0.51
N ALA A 181 3.55 -21.32 1.67
CA ALA A 181 2.82 -21.97 2.76
C ALA A 181 1.64 -21.13 3.28
N VAL A 182 1.84 -19.82 3.48
CA VAL A 182 0.79 -18.89 3.94
C VAL A 182 -0.35 -18.78 2.91
N LEU A 183 0.01 -18.60 1.63
CA LEU A 183 -0.98 -18.51 0.54
C LEU A 183 -1.79 -19.81 0.42
N ALA A 184 -1.12 -20.96 0.50
CA ALA A 184 -1.76 -22.27 0.45
C ALA A 184 -2.68 -22.52 1.66
N ALA A 185 -2.18 -22.23 2.88
CA ALA A 185 -2.95 -22.39 4.11
C ALA A 185 -4.25 -21.58 4.07
N LYS A 186 -4.20 -20.33 3.57
CA LYS A 186 -5.39 -19.50 3.41
C LYS A 186 -6.41 -20.10 2.44
N GLY A 187 -5.95 -20.68 1.32
CA GLY A 187 -6.82 -21.37 0.37
C GLY A 187 -7.51 -22.59 1.00
N ILE A 188 -6.77 -23.42 1.73
CA ILE A 188 -7.28 -24.65 2.37
C ILE A 188 -8.33 -24.32 3.45
N VAL A 189 -8.05 -23.34 4.32
CA VAL A 189 -8.96 -22.97 5.42
C VAL A 189 -10.31 -22.44 4.90
N ARG A 190 -10.32 -21.77 3.74
CA ARG A 190 -11.54 -21.19 3.15
C ARG A 190 -12.26 -22.13 2.19
N PHE A 191 -11.65 -23.25 1.81
CA PHE A 191 -12.22 -24.22 0.89
C PHE A 191 -13.60 -24.76 1.34
N PRO A 192 -13.84 -25.14 2.61
CA PRO A 192 -15.15 -25.63 3.04
C PRO A 192 -16.26 -24.57 2.94
N GLU A 193 -15.93 -23.29 3.14
CA GLU A 193 -16.88 -22.17 3.05
C GLU A 193 -17.21 -21.85 1.59
N ILE A 194 -16.21 -21.91 0.70
CA ILE A 194 -16.37 -21.74 -0.75
C ILE A 194 -17.17 -22.89 -1.36
N SER A 195 -16.93 -24.12 -0.92
CA SER A 195 -17.55 -25.33 -1.49
C SER A 195 -19.03 -25.49 -1.10
N ARG A 196 -19.48 -24.78 -0.05
CA ARG A 196 -20.87 -24.76 0.40
C ARG A 196 -21.67 -23.58 -0.15
N ASP A 197 -21.05 -22.74 -0.99
CA ASP A 197 -21.70 -21.56 -1.55
C ASP A 197 -22.80 -21.97 -2.53
N THR A 198 -24.05 -21.75 -2.11
CA THR A 198 -25.27 -22.11 -2.85
C THR A 198 -25.75 -20.95 -3.74
N ASP A 199 -25.18 -19.75 -3.56
CA ASP A 199 -25.55 -18.50 -4.23
C ASP A 199 -24.64 -18.24 -5.46
N LEU A 200 -24.87 -18.96 -6.57
CA LEU A 200 -24.24 -18.74 -7.89
C LEU A 200 -22.68 -18.63 -7.91
N GLY A 201 -21.97 -18.99 -6.83
CA GLY A 201 -20.52 -18.83 -6.68
C GLY A 201 -20.06 -17.41 -6.29
N THR A 202 -20.98 -16.55 -5.86
CA THR A 202 -20.74 -15.12 -5.62
C THR A 202 -19.75 -14.87 -4.47
N ARG A 203 -19.79 -15.68 -3.40
CA ARG A 203 -18.86 -15.53 -2.26
C ARG A 203 -17.48 -16.05 -2.61
N ALA A 204 -17.42 -17.12 -3.41
CA ALA A 204 -16.17 -17.65 -3.95
C ALA A 204 -15.44 -16.58 -4.79
N GLU A 205 -16.17 -15.91 -5.70
CA GLU A 205 -15.63 -14.84 -6.52
C GLU A 205 -15.17 -13.64 -5.68
N TYR A 206 -16.00 -13.20 -4.72
CA TYR A 206 -15.63 -12.12 -3.79
C TYR A 206 -14.33 -12.42 -3.04
N PHE A 207 -14.19 -13.65 -2.52
CA PHE A 207 -12.98 -14.06 -1.80
C PHE A 207 -11.74 -14.10 -2.71
N LEU A 208 -11.89 -14.64 -3.93
CA LEU A 208 -10.81 -14.75 -4.90
C LEU A 208 -10.34 -13.38 -5.37
N ILE A 209 -11.25 -12.51 -5.83
CA ILE A 209 -10.91 -11.15 -6.28
C ILE A 209 -10.28 -10.37 -5.12
N GLY A 210 -10.87 -10.43 -3.93
CA GLY A 210 -10.35 -9.71 -2.77
C GLY A 210 -8.93 -10.14 -2.38
N SER A 211 -8.67 -11.46 -2.36
CA SER A 211 -7.35 -12.00 -2.00
C SER A 211 -6.31 -11.75 -3.10
N LEU A 212 -6.65 -11.95 -4.37
CA LEU A 212 -5.73 -11.74 -5.50
C LEU A 212 -5.31 -10.28 -5.61
N VAL A 213 -6.26 -9.35 -5.54
CA VAL A 213 -5.96 -7.90 -5.61
C VAL A 213 -5.07 -7.48 -4.43
N SER A 214 -5.35 -8.01 -3.24
CA SER A 214 -4.56 -7.77 -2.04
C SER A 214 -3.11 -8.25 -2.20
N TRP A 215 -2.92 -9.49 -2.66
CA TRP A 215 -1.60 -10.08 -2.88
C TRP A 215 -0.82 -9.39 -3.99
N VAL A 216 -1.44 -9.13 -5.14
CA VAL A 216 -0.80 -8.42 -6.26
C VAL A 216 -0.33 -7.04 -5.82
N THR A 217 -1.12 -6.31 -5.03
CA THR A 217 -0.72 -5.00 -4.49
C THR A 217 0.51 -5.10 -3.58
N ALA A 218 0.54 -6.11 -2.68
CA ALA A 218 1.68 -6.34 -1.78
C ALA A 218 2.94 -6.81 -2.53
N LEU A 219 2.79 -7.71 -3.49
CA LEU A 219 3.86 -8.20 -4.35
C LEU A 219 4.41 -7.09 -5.25
N GLY A 220 3.56 -6.20 -5.76
CA GLY A 220 4.01 -5.03 -6.53
C GLY A 220 4.87 -4.07 -5.71
N ALA A 221 4.50 -3.81 -4.45
CA ALA A 221 5.35 -3.03 -3.54
C ALA A 221 6.68 -3.74 -3.24
N ALA A 222 6.66 -5.07 -3.04
CA ALA A 222 7.87 -5.85 -2.81
C ALA A 222 8.77 -5.90 -4.05
N PHE A 223 8.19 -5.94 -5.25
CA PHE A 223 8.92 -5.86 -6.52
C PHE A 223 9.65 -4.52 -6.65
N LEU A 224 8.99 -3.40 -6.36
CA LEU A 224 9.63 -2.08 -6.36
C LEU A 224 10.81 -2.02 -5.36
N LEU A 225 10.66 -2.65 -4.19
CA LEU A 225 11.74 -2.78 -3.22
C LEU A 225 12.92 -3.56 -3.80
N TRP A 226 12.67 -4.79 -4.24
CA TRP A 226 13.70 -5.65 -4.81
C TRP A 226 14.41 -4.99 -5.98
N TRP A 227 13.65 -4.45 -6.94
CA TRP A 227 14.20 -3.81 -8.14
C TRP A 227 15.00 -2.57 -7.78
N GLY A 228 14.49 -1.71 -6.91
CA GLY A 228 15.19 -0.49 -6.50
C GLY A 228 16.49 -0.74 -5.74
N THR A 229 16.64 -1.89 -5.08
CA THR A 229 17.89 -2.29 -4.40
C THR A 229 18.84 -3.12 -5.26
N ALA A 230 18.35 -3.66 -6.38
CA ALA A 230 19.15 -4.47 -7.30
C ALA A 230 19.68 -3.67 -8.50
N ALA A 231 19.10 -2.49 -8.77
CA ALA A 231 19.52 -1.53 -9.79
C ALA A 231 20.60 -0.59 -9.25
#